data_AF-A0A2V5W148-F1
#
_entry.id   AF-A0A2V5W148-F1
#
_cell.length_a   1.000
_cell.length_b   1.000
_cell.length_c   1.000
_cell.angle_alpha   90.00
_cell.angle_beta   90.00
_cell.angle_gamma   90.00
#
_symmetry.space_group_name_H-M   'P 1'
#
loop_
_entity.id
_entity.type
_entity.pdbx_description
1 polymer ?
#
loop_
_entity_poly.entity_id
_entity_poly.type
_entity_poly.pdbx_seq_one_letter_code
_entity_poly.pdbx_strand_id
1 'polypeptide(L)'
;MKSTSVVFVALAAFGFFALAADKQSGSDKNASPIVGTWELVSEKWGDAKEFTDPPAERKSIKFITPTHWIWVWVDPKTKKITNSMGGTYKYAGDSYIEIPEFAFEGMGSYVGKEQKFTVKIEGDKWIHSGVLSAGQKLEEIWKRVK
;
A
#
# COMPACT_ATOMS: atom_id res chain seq x y z
N MET A 1 16.74 -67.80 26.15
CA MET A 1 17.91 -67.51 27.00
C MET A 1 19.12 -67.35 26.08
N LYS A 2 19.85 -66.25 25.99
CA LYS A 2 19.87 -64.96 26.69
C LYS A 2 20.18 -63.85 25.67
N SER A 3 19.50 -62.72 25.84
CA SER A 3 19.76 -61.44 25.19
C SER A 3 21.13 -60.89 25.62
N THR A 4 21.80 -60.16 24.74
CA THR A 4 22.75 -59.12 25.17
C THR A 4 22.63 -57.94 24.21
N SER A 5 21.86 -56.95 24.66
CA SER A 5 21.84 -55.60 24.10
C SER A 5 23.17 -54.91 24.39
N VAL A 6 23.76 -54.26 23.39
CA VAL A 6 24.77 -53.22 23.60
C VAL A 6 24.16 -51.91 23.14
N VAL A 7 23.86 -51.07 24.13
CA VAL A 7 23.51 -49.66 23.96
C VAL A 7 24.83 -48.89 23.87
N PHE A 8 25.04 -48.14 22.78
CA PHE A 8 26.02 -47.06 22.77
C PHE A 8 25.31 -45.71 22.74
N VAL A 9 25.59 -44.94 23.80
CA VAL A 9 25.13 -43.59 24.08
C VAL A 9 25.72 -42.61 23.07
N ALA A 10 24.90 -41.62 22.73
CA ALA A 10 25.11 -40.56 21.75
C ALA A 10 26.42 -39.77 21.89
N LEU A 11 26.97 -39.35 20.75
CA LEU A 11 27.76 -38.12 20.64
C LEU A 11 27.00 -37.15 19.72
N ALA A 12 26.38 -36.14 20.33
CA ALA A 12 25.78 -35.02 19.61
C ALA A 12 26.90 -34.12 19.07
N ALA A 13 27.19 -34.20 17.76
CA ALA A 13 27.98 -33.19 17.10
C ALA A 13 27.09 -31.96 16.84
N PHE A 14 27.18 -30.96 17.72
CA PHE A 14 26.66 -29.61 17.50
C PHE A 14 27.42 -28.98 16.32
N GLY A 15 26.98 -29.27 15.11
CA GLY A 15 27.36 -28.51 13.93
C GLY A 15 26.66 -27.15 13.98
N PHE A 16 27.40 -26.11 14.37
CA PHE A 16 27.03 -24.73 14.12
C PHE A 16 26.91 -24.52 12.59
N PHE A 17 25.73 -24.76 12.03
CA PHE A 17 25.36 -24.10 10.79
C PHE A 17 25.11 -22.65 11.16
N ALA A 18 26.10 -21.80 10.87
CA ALA A 18 25.89 -20.37 10.81
C ALA A 18 24.67 -20.16 9.89
N LEU A 19 23.55 -19.73 10.48
CA LEU A 19 22.54 -18.98 9.76
C LEU A 19 23.28 -17.72 9.28
N ALA A 20 23.84 -17.79 8.07
CA ALA A 20 23.97 -16.59 7.27
C ALA A 20 22.55 -16.04 7.20
N ALA A 21 22.25 -15.04 8.03
CA ALA A 21 21.12 -14.18 7.85
C ALA A 21 21.36 -13.50 6.51
N ASP A 22 20.87 -14.15 5.45
CA ASP A 22 20.77 -13.52 4.16
C ASP A 22 19.92 -12.29 4.41
N LYS A 23 20.55 -11.11 4.30
CA LYS A 23 19.82 -9.84 4.23
C LYS A 23 19.10 -9.89 2.89
N GLN A 24 17.99 -10.62 2.86
CA GLN A 24 17.06 -10.57 1.76
C GLN A 24 16.35 -9.22 1.87
N SER A 25 17.04 -8.18 1.40
CA SER A 25 16.39 -7.00 0.84
C SER A 25 15.68 -7.49 -0.41
N GLY A 26 14.51 -8.10 -0.20
CA GLY A 26 13.62 -8.54 -1.26
C GLY A 26 12.99 -7.33 -1.91
N SER A 27 13.70 -6.66 -2.82
CA SER A 27 13.00 -6.01 -3.92
C SER A 27 12.55 -7.14 -4.84
N ASP A 28 11.34 -7.65 -4.64
CA ASP A 28 10.73 -8.60 -5.55
C ASP A 28 10.73 -7.97 -6.94
N LYS A 29 11.58 -8.47 -7.84
CA LYS A 29 11.73 -7.97 -9.22
C LYS A 29 10.45 -8.14 -10.07
N ASN A 30 9.40 -8.73 -9.49
CA ASN A 30 8.08 -8.95 -10.09
C ASN A 30 6.96 -8.19 -9.37
N ALA A 31 7.26 -7.35 -8.36
CA ALA A 31 6.23 -6.55 -7.72
C ALA A 31 5.71 -5.46 -8.68
N SER A 32 4.39 -5.35 -8.79
CA SER A 32 3.74 -4.29 -9.55
C SER A 32 4.27 -2.91 -9.15
N PRO A 33 4.55 -1.99 -10.09
CA PRO A 33 5.20 -0.71 -9.79
C PRO A 33 4.40 0.18 -8.82
N ILE A 34 3.09 -0.06 -8.70
CA ILE A 34 2.22 0.68 -7.78
C ILE A 34 2.30 0.16 -6.32
N VAL A 35 2.83 -1.04 -6.10
CA VAL A 35 2.98 -1.61 -4.74
C VAL A 35 3.98 -0.79 -3.94
N GLY A 36 3.62 -0.51 -2.68
CA GLY A 36 4.43 0.24 -1.74
C GLY A 36 3.64 1.26 -0.93
N THR A 37 4.39 2.17 -0.29
CA THR A 37 3.85 3.27 0.50
C THR A 37 4.08 4.59 -0.21
N TRP A 38 3.04 5.41 -0.24
CA TRP A 38 2.98 6.66 -1.00
C TRP A 38 2.44 7.78 -0.11
N GLU A 39 2.98 8.98 -0.25
CA GLU A 39 2.53 10.19 0.45
C GLU A 39 2.02 11.20 -0.58
N LEU A 40 0.83 11.75 -0.34
CA LEU A 40 0.25 12.76 -1.23
C LEU A 40 1.10 14.03 -1.14
N VAL A 41 1.52 14.55 -2.29
CA VAL A 41 2.31 15.80 -2.35
C VAL A 41 1.56 16.93 -3.04
N SER A 42 0.60 16.62 -3.92
CA SER A 42 -0.21 17.64 -4.56
C SER A 42 -1.50 17.05 -5.10
N GLU A 43 -2.56 17.85 -5.13
CA GLU A 43 -3.87 17.44 -5.64
C GLU A 43 -4.57 18.56 -6.39
N LYS A 44 -5.54 18.16 -7.20
CA LYS A 44 -6.49 19.02 -7.87
C LYS A 44 -7.86 18.38 -7.77
N TRP A 45 -8.78 19.08 -7.11
CA TRP A 45 -10.11 18.58 -6.79
C TRP A 45 -11.18 19.33 -7.57
N GLY A 46 -12.14 18.60 -8.15
CA GLY A 46 -13.25 19.16 -8.90
C GLY A 46 -12.78 19.97 -10.12
N ASP A 47 -13.26 21.20 -10.26
CA ASP A 47 -12.93 22.09 -11.37
C ASP A 47 -11.77 23.06 -11.05
N ALA A 48 -10.99 22.79 -9.99
CA ALA A 48 -9.78 23.55 -9.71
C ALA A 48 -8.85 23.57 -10.94
N LYS A 49 -8.23 24.70 -11.24
CA LYS A 49 -7.36 24.83 -12.42
C LYS A 49 -5.95 24.36 -12.14
N GLU A 50 -5.44 24.77 -10.99
CA GLU A 50 -4.08 24.52 -10.54
C GLU A 50 -4.02 23.38 -9.51
N PHE A 51 -2.86 22.74 -9.45
CA PHE A 51 -2.50 21.83 -8.36
C PHE A 51 -2.22 22.63 -7.09
N THR A 52 -2.65 22.10 -5.94
CA THR A 52 -2.38 22.67 -4.62
C THR A 52 -1.72 21.67 -3.70
N ASP A 53 -0.99 22.17 -2.71
CA ASP A 53 -0.51 21.33 -1.62
C ASP A 53 -1.70 20.83 -0.79
N PRO A 54 -1.62 19.62 -0.19
CA PRO A 54 -2.61 19.18 0.79
C PRO A 54 -2.74 20.19 1.94
N PRO A 55 -3.95 20.36 2.52
CA PRO A 55 -4.15 21.22 3.69
C PRO A 55 -3.16 20.87 4.81
N ALA A 56 -2.68 21.88 5.55
CA ALA A 56 -1.64 21.68 6.58
C ALA A 56 -2.04 20.70 7.69
N GLU A 57 -3.34 20.60 7.94
CA GLU A 57 -4.01 19.70 8.88
C GLU A 57 -4.28 18.30 8.30
N ARG A 58 -3.78 17.99 7.10
CA ARG A 58 -3.99 16.69 6.46
C ARG A 58 -2.72 16.16 5.80
N LYS A 59 -2.11 15.16 6.44
CA LYS A 59 -1.16 14.26 5.78
C LYS A 59 -1.92 13.05 5.23
N SER A 60 -1.75 12.74 3.95
CA SER A 60 -2.32 11.52 3.36
C SER A 60 -1.24 10.51 3.02
N ILE A 61 -1.42 9.28 3.50
CA ILE A 61 -0.54 8.13 3.22
C ILE A 61 -1.38 7.04 2.58
N LYS A 62 -0.94 6.51 1.45
CA LYS A 62 -1.53 5.37 0.75
C LYS A 62 -0.61 4.16 0.82
N PHE A 63 -1.17 3.02 1.18
CA PHE A 63 -0.51 1.72 1.19
C PHE A 63 -1.14 0.87 0.09
N ILE A 64 -0.30 0.26 -0.73
CA ILE A 64 -0.74 -0.67 -1.77
C ILE A 64 0.06 -1.95 -1.62
N THR A 65 -0.65 -3.03 -1.42
CA THR A 65 -0.15 -4.40 -1.43
C THR A 65 -0.46 -5.02 -2.80
N PRO A 66 -0.02 -6.27 -3.07
CA PRO A 66 -0.37 -6.93 -4.34
C PRO A 66 -1.88 -7.10 -4.60
N THR A 67 -2.73 -7.04 -3.57
CA THR A 67 -4.17 -7.32 -3.70
C THR A 67 -5.07 -6.21 -3.16
N HIS A 68 -4.57 -5.38 -2.25
CA HIS A 68 -5.36 -4.38 -1.54
C HIS A 68 -4.69 -3.02 -1.51
N TRP A 69 -5.50 -2.01 -1.24
CA TRP A 69 -5.05 -0.67 -0.95
C TRP A 69 -5.80 -0.12 0.25
N ILE A 70 -5.18 0.83 0.94
CA ILE A 70 -5.81 1.69 1.94
C ILE A 70 -5.10 3.02 1.92
N TRP A 71 -5.86 4.13 1.91
CA TRP A 71 -5.31 5.42 2.26
C TRP A 71 -5.82 5.85 3.63
N VAL A 72 -4.98 6.62 4.33
CA VAL A 72 -5.31 7.25 5.61
C VAL A 72 -5.03 8.74 5.52
N TRP A 73 -5.93 9.53 6.11
CA TRP A 73 -5.70 10.93 6.42
C TRP A 73 -5.34 11.04 7.89
N VAL A 74 -4.24 11.71 8.18
CA VAL A 74 -3.72 11.93 9.52
C VAL A 74 -3.61 13.42 9.76
N ASP A 75 -4.17 13.89 10.87
CA ASP A 75 -3.93 15.24 11.35
C ASP A 75 -2.50 15.31 11.93
N PRO A 76 -1.58 16.09 11.33
CA PRO A 76 -0.20 16.15 11.79
C PRO A 76 -0.04 16.74 13.20
N LYS A 77 -1.01 17.52 13.70
CA LYS A 77 -0.98 18.11 15.04
C LYS A 77 -1.45 17.11 16.08
N THR A 78 -2.62 16.51 15.87
CA THR A 78 -3.24 15.61 16.86
C THR A 78 -2.78 14.16 16.73
N LYS A 79 -2.12 13.80 15.62
CA LYS A 79 -1.66 12.44 15.28
C LYS A 79 -2.80 11.43 15.14
N LYS A 80 -4.04 11.90 15.01
CA LYS A 80 -5.22 11.04 14.84
C LYS A 80 -5.47 10.78 13.36
N ILE A 81 -5.91 9.57 13.05
CA ILE A 81 -6.50 9.26 11.76
C ILE A 81 -7.88 9.93 11.71
N THR A 82 -8.12 10.73 10.68
CA THR A 82 -9.39 11.47 10.52
C THR A 82 -10.31 10.79 9.51
N ASN A 83 -9.73 10.16 8.48
CA ASN A 83 -10.47 9.45 7.44
C ASN A 83 -9.63 8.30 6.88
N SER A 84 -10.31 7.31 6.32
CA SER A 84 -9.69 6.22 5.59
C SER A 84 -10.69 5.55 4.66
N MET A 85 -10.19 5.00 3.57
CA MET A 85 -10.92 4.10 2.70
C MET A 85 -9.94 3.07 2.15
N GLY A 86 -10.43 1.87 1.85
CA GLY A 86 -9.63 0.82 1.27
C GLY A 86 -10.45 -0.34 0.76
N GLY A 87 -9.77 -1.29 0.14
CA GLY A 87 -10.36 -2.47 -0.46
C GLY A 87 -9.42 -3.08 -1.50
N THR A 88 -10.01 -3.73 -2.49
CA THR A 88 -9.29 -4.36 -3.59
C THR A 88 -9.12 -3.40 -4.77
N TYR A 89 -8.29 -3.77 -5.73
CA TYR A 89 -8.12 -2.99 -6.95
C TYR A 89 -7.86 -3.87 -8.17
N LYS A 90 -8.10 -3.31 -9.35
CA LYS A 90 -7.64 -3.84 -10.64
C LYS A 90 -6.59 -2.88 -11.19
N TYR A 91 -5.48 -3.42 -11.71
CA TYR A 91 -4.42 -2.64 -12.32
C TYR A 91 -3.93 -3.31 -13.60
N ALA A 92 -4.02 -2.61 -14.73
CA ALA A 92 -3.59 -3.09 -16.03
C ALA A 92 -3.18 -1.93 -16.94
N GLY A 93 -1.91 -1.91 -17.35
CA GLY A 93 -1.36 -0.81 -18.13
C GLY A 93 -1.39 0.51 -17.34
N ASP A 94 -2.11 1.49 -17.86
CA ASP A 94 -2.38 2.77 -17.21
C ASP A 94 -3.71 2.78 -16.43
N SER A 95 -4.52 1.73 -16.52
CA SER A 95 -5.81 1.66 -15.82
C SER A 95 -5.62 1.21 -14.38
N TYR A 96 -6.11 2.00 -13.43
CA TYR A 96 -6.16 1.70 -12.01
C TYR A 96 -7.58 1.90 -11.48
N ILE A 97 -8.22 0.82 -11.04
CA ILE A 97 -9.60 0.83 -10.55
C ILE A 97 -9.60 0.40 -9.09
N GLU A 98 -9.89 1.35 -8.19
CA GLU A 98 -10.09 1.09 -6.78
C GLU A 98 -11.53 0.59 -6.53
N ILE A 99 -11.67 -0.47 -5.75
CA ILE A 99 -12.96 -1.04 -5.33
C ILE A 99 -13.01 -0.95 -3.80
N PRO A 100 -13.62 0.10 -3.23
CA PRO A 100 -13.71 0.26 -1.79
C PRO A 100 -14.57 -0.82 -1.16
N GLU A 101 -14.03 -1.52 -0.17
CA GLU A 101 -14.71 -2.56 0.62
C GLU A 101 -15.00 -2.08 2.04
N PHE A 102 -14.22 -1.12 2.52
CA PHE A 102 -14.38 -0.49 3.82
C PHE A 102 -14.07 1.00 3.72
N ALA A 103 -14.78 1.79 4.50
CA ALA A 103 -14.65 3.23 4.52
C ALA A 103 -14.89 3.76 5.93
N PHE A 104 -14.32 4.93 6.21
CA PHE A 104 -14.58 5.67 7.43
C PHE A 104 -16.04 6.14 7.50
N GLU A 105 -16.48 6.52 8.70
CA GLU A 105 -17.82 7.04 8.91
C GLU A 105 -18.11 8.22 7.96
N GLY A 106 -19.32 8.25 7.39
CA GLY A 106 -19.74 9.25 6.40
C GLY A 106 -19.30 8.98 4.95
N MET A 107 -18.48 7.96 4.70
CA MET A 107 -17.97 7.63 3.35
C MET A 107 -18.59 6.35 2.76
N GLY A 108 -19.64 5.82 3.37
CA GLY A 108 -20.28 4.56 2.94
C GLY A 108 -20.83 4.57 1.51
N SER A 109 -21.10 5.74 0.93
CA SER A 109 -21.61 5.87 -0.44
C SER A 109 -20.62 5.44 -1.54
N TYR A 110 -19.33 5.28 -1.20
CA TYR A 110 -18.27 4.80 -2.09
C TYR A 110 -18.08 3.29 -2.05
N VAL A 111 -18.53 2.62 -0.97
CA VAL A 111 -18.34 1.17 -0.79
C VAL A 111 -19.05 0.39 -1.89
N GLY A 112 -18.33 -0.53 -2.51
CA GLY A 112 -18.81 -1.35 -3.63
C GLY A 112 -18.86 -0.64 -4.99
N LYS A 113 -18.50 0.64 -5.08
CA LYS A 113 -18.47 1.39 -6.35
C LYS A 113 -17.04 1.50 -6.86
N GLU A 114 -16.84 1.19 -8.13
CA GLU A 114 -15.55 1.38 -8.79
C GLU A 114 -15.16 2.87 -8.84
N GLN A 115 -13.97 3.21 -8.34
CA GLN A 115 -13.33 4.51 -8.56
C GLN A 115 -12.26 4.32 -9.64
N LYS A 116 -12.46 4.95 -10.80
CA LYS A 116 -11.67 4.68 -12.01
C LYS A 116 -10.65 5.79 -12.23
N PHE A 117 -9.38 5.40 -12.33
CA PHE A 117 -8.27 6.29 -12.54
C PHE A 117 -7.39 5.81 -13.70
N THR A 118 -6.73 6.77 -14.34
CA THR A 118 -5.52 6.53 -15.14
C THR A 118 -4.31 6.84 -14.27
N VAL A 119 -3.28 5.99 -14.27
CA VAL A 119 -2.07 6.13 -13.46
C VAL A 119 -0.81 6.10 -14.31
N LYS A 120 0.16 6.93 -13.93
CA LYS A 120 1.52 6.96 -14.47
C LYS A 120 2.53 6.94 -13.32
N ILE A 121 3.47 6.01 -13.38
CA ILE A 121 4.59 5.94 -12.44
C ILE A 121 5.86 6.44 -13.12
N GLU A 122 6.49 7.45 -12.55
CA GLU A 122 7.75 8.05 -13.01
C GLU A 122 8.76 8.05 -11.85
N GLY A 123 9.54 6.98 -11.72
CA GLY A 123 10.50 6.81 -10.63
C GLY A 123 9.81 6.72 -9.27
N ASP A 124 10.00 7.74 -8.42
CA ASP A 124 9.35 7.86 -7.10
C ASP A 124 8.06 8.66 -7.13
N LYS A 125 7.58 9.07 -8.32
CA LYS A 125 6.33 9.81 -8.49
C LYS A 125 5.23 8.90 -9.04
N TRP A 126 4.07 8.98 -8.41
CA TRP A 126 2.81 8.44 -8.91
C TRP A 126 1.92 9.61 -9.27
N ILE A 127 1.38 9.61 -10.49
CA ILE A 127 0.39 10.59 -10.94
C ILE A 127 -0.85 9.81 -11.31
N HIS A 128 -2.00 10.14 -10.74
CA HIS A 128 -3.26 9.58 -11.23
C HIS A 128 -4.36 10.61 -11.34
N SER A 129 -5.32 10.31 -12.22
CA SER A 129 -6.44 11.19 -12.51
C SER A 129 -7.68 10.39 -12.87
N GLY A 130 -8.85 10.88 -12.48
CA GLY A 130 -10.11 10.21 -12.78
C GLY A 130 -11.33 11.01 -12.35
N VAL A 131 -12.49 10.39 -12.52
CA VAL A 131 -13.77 10.89 -12.01
C VAL A 131 -14.29 9.86 -11.02
N LEU A 132 -14.46 10.29 -9.78
CA LEU A 132 -15.03 9.46 -8.74
C LEU A 132 -16.47 9.08 -9.10
N SER A 133 -16.93 7.97 -8.56
CA SER A 133 -18.31 7.50 -8.70
C SER A 133 -19.37 8.53 -8.22
N ALA A 134 -18.97 9.49 -7.38
CA ALA A 134 -19.81 10.59 -6.92
C ALA A 134 -19.76 11.84 -7.84
N GLY A 135 -19.03 11.78 -8.96
CA GLY A 135 -18.97 12.81 -10.01
C GLY A 135 -17.82 13.81 -9.90
N GLN A 136 -17.04 13.78 -8.80
CA GLN A 136 -15.92 14.69 -8.61
C GLN A 136 -14.71 14.24 -9.43
N LYS A 137 -14.15 15.19 -10.18
CA LYS A 137 -12.82 15.01 -10.81
C LYS A 137 -11.76 15.04 -9.73
N LEU A 138 -10.76 14.19 -9.88
CA LEU A 138 -9.63 14.10 -8.98
C LEU A 138 -8.37 13.89 -9.80
N GLU A 139 -7.36 14.72 -9.58
CA GLU A 139 -5.99 14.48 -10.02
C GLU A 139 -5.07 14.59 -8.80
N GLU A 140 -4.19 13.62 -8.62
CA GLU A 140 -3.29 13.59 -7.46
C GLU A 140 -1.89 13.15 -7.88
N ILE A 141 -0.90 13.76 -7.22
CA ILE A 141 0.50 13.43 -7.33
C ILE A 141 0.94 12.92 -5.96
N TRP A 142 1.48 11.72 -5.95
CA TRP A 142 2.01 11.06 -4.78
C TRP A 142 3.50 10.80 -4.95
N LYS A 143 4.22 10.78 -3.83
CA LYS A 143 5.64 10.45 -3.77
C LYS A 143 5.85 9.17 -2.97
N ARG A 144 6.70 8.28 -3.47
CA ARG A 144 7.07 7.04 -2.77
C ARG A 144 7.80 7.38 -1.47
N VAL A 145 7.37 6.76 -0.38
CA VAL A 145 8.05 6.84 0.92
C VAL A 145 9.25 5.88 0.89
N LYS A 146 10.41 6.34 1.37
CA LYS A 146 11.67 5.58 1.46
C LYS A 146 12.09 5.42 2.90
#